data_AF-A0A7C6UQR0-F1
#
_entry.id   AF-A0A7C6UQR0-F1
#
_cell.length_a   1.000
_cell.length_b   1.000
_cell.length_c   1.000
_cell.angle_alpha   90.00
_cell.angle_beta   90.00
_cell.angle_gamma   90.00
#
_symmetry.space_group_name_H-M   'P 1'
#
loop_
_entity.id
_entity.type
_entity.pdbx_description
1 polymer ?
#
loop_
_entity_poly.entity_id
_entity_poly.type
_entity_poly.pdbx_seq_one_letter_code
_entity_poly.pdbx_strand_id
1 'polypeptide(L)' 'MDEKSLKVLEWPKIRELVAAKTSFSLSRQEILKLLPSKDRDEVCRRLGLTTEAARLLQKKGAAPFGGA' A
#
# COMPACT_ATOMS: atom_id res chain seq x y z
N MET A 1 3.06 14.52 -9.87
CA MET A 1 4.20 14.63 -8.92
C MET A 1 5.47 14.65 -9.74
N ASP A 2 6.57 15.15 -9.19
CA ASP A 2 7.86 15.18 -9.89
C ASP A 2 8.60 13.83 -9.75
N GLU A 3 9.10 13.28 -10.86
CA GLU A 3 9.76 11.97 -10.89
C GLU A 3 11.10 11.96 -10.15
N LYS A 4 11.84 13.07 -10.19
CA LYS A 4 13.12 13.19 -9.49
C LYS A 4 12.90 13.10 -7.98
N SER A 5 11.87 13.78 -7.48
CA SER A 5 11.46 13.72 -6.08
C SER A 5 11.09 12.29 -5.66
N LEU A 6 10.32 11.56 -6.48
CA LEU A 6 9.95 10.16 -6.19
C LEU A 6 11.16 9.22 -6.17
N LYS A 7 12.17 9.46 -7.01
CA LYS A 7 13.43 8.70 -6.97
C LYS A 7 14.23 8.98 -5.70
N VAL A 8 14.35 10.26 -5.31
CA VAL A 8 15.06 10.68 -4.08
C VAL A 8 14.40 10.09 -2.83
N LEU A 9 13.07 10.03 -2.80
CA LEU A 9 12.29 9.41 -1.72
C LEU A 9 12.25 7.88 -1.79
N GLU A 10 12.97 7.28 -2.74
CA GLU A 10 12.99 5.83 -2.98
C GLU A 10 11.61 5.19 -3.17
N TRP A 11 10.65 5.96 -3.69
CA TRP A 11 9.26 5.52 -3.88
C TRP A 11 9.13 4.19 -4.65
N PRO A 12 9.92 3.94 -5.72
CA PRO A 12 9.89 2.65 -6.40
C PRO A 12 10.23 1.48 -5.47
N LYS A 13 11.27 1.61 -4.62
CA LYS A 13 11.69 0.54 -3.69
C LYS A 13 10.63 0.29 -2.64
N ILE A 14 10.02 1.34 -2.11
CA ILE A 14 8.93 1.23 -1.11
C ILE A 14 7.77 0.43 -1.71
N ARG A 15 7.36 0.71 -2.95
CA ARG A 15 6.28 -0.03 -3.61
C ARG A 15 6.59 -1.50 -3.80
N GLU A 16 7.82 -1.85 -4.21
CA GLU A 16 8.24 -3.25 -4.32
C GLU A 16 8.14 -3.99 -2.97
N LEU A 17 8.56 -3.35 -1.88
CA LEU A 17 8.46 -3.93 -0.54
C LEU A 17 7.01 -4.22 -0.14
N VAL A 18 6.08 -3.32 -0.44
CA VAL A 18 4.66 -3.51 -0.14
C VAL A 18 4.03 -4.53 -1.09
N ALA A 19 4.38 -4.49 -2.38
CA ALA A 19 3.90 -5.41 -3.41
C ALA A 19 4.32 -6.87 -3.11
N ALA A 20 5.48 -7.08 -2.48
CA ALA A 20 5.93 -8.40 -2.03
C ALA A 20 5.05 -8.99 -0.91
N LYS A 21 4.23 -8.19 -0.23
CA LYS A 21 3.33 -8.63 0.86
C LYS A 21 1.91 -8.93 0.39
N THR A 22 1.58 -8.71 -0.87
CA THR A 22 0.23 -8.96 -1.39
C THR A 22 0.00 -10.45 -1.64
N SER A 23 -1.18 -10.95 -1.28
CA SER A 23 -1.59 -12.33 -1.55
C SER A 23 -1.97 -12.59 -3.00
N PHE A 24 -2.31 -11.55 -3.78
CA PHE A 24 -2.79 -11.69 -5.17
C PHE A 24 -1.94 -10.90 -6.17
N SER A 25 -1.79 -11.44 -7.38
CA SER A 25 -1.05 -10.82 -8.49
C SER A 25 -1.67 -9.49 -8.95
N LEU A 26 -3.01 -9.39 -8.96
CA LEU A 26 -3.70 -8.15 -9.27
C LEU A 26 -3.35 -7.04 -8.26
N SER A 27 -3.43 -7.35 -6.96
CA SER A 27 -3.07 -6.40 -5.91
C SER A 27 -1.61 -5.96 -6.02
N ARG A 28 -0.70 -6.88 -6.36
CA ARG A 28 0.71 -6.55 -6.63
C ARG A 28 0.84 -5.50 -7.73
N GLN A 29 0.17 -5.71 -8.87
CA GLN A 29 0.21 -4.79 -10.01
C GLN A 29 -0.34 -3.41 -9.65
N GLU A 30 -1.40 -3.35 -8.85
CA GLU A 30 -1.97 -2.08 -8.40
C GLU A 30 -1.03 -1.31 -7.46
N ILE A 31 -0.33 -2.00 -6.55
CA ILE A 31 0.66 -1.36 -5.68
C ILE A 31 1.85 -0.84 -6.49
N LEU A 32 2.30 -1.56 -7.52
CA LEU A 32 3.39 -1.12 -8.40
C LEU A 32 3.03 0.12 -9.24
N LYS A 33 1.74 0.41 -9.42
CA LYS A 33 1.25 1.63 -10.09
C LYS A 33 0.92 2.76 -9.13
N LEU A 34 0.92 2.50 -7.81
CA LEU A 34 0.52 3.48 -6.81
C LEU A 34 1.41 4.73 -6.86
N LEU A 35 0.78 5.90 -6.82
CA LEU A 35 1.43 7.20 -6.69
C LEU A 35 0.92 7.91 -5.43
N PRO A 36 1.75 8.75 -4.80
CA PRO A 36 1.27 9.55 -3.68
C PRO A 36 0.19 10.53 -4.14
N SER A 37 -0.84 10.72 -3.33
CA SER A 37 -1.92 11.67 -3.60
C SER A 37 -1.59 13.05 -3.04
N LYS A 38 -2.08 14.09 -3.72
CA LYS A 38 -2.06 15.48 -3.22
C LYS A 38 -3.38 15.88 -2.58
N ASP A 39 -4.41 15.04 -2.71
CA ASP A 39 -5.71 15.25 -2.09
C ASP A 39 -5.65 14.80 -0.63
N ARG A 40 -5.85 15.75 0.27
CA ARG A 40 -5.81 15.52 1.72
C ARG A 40 -6.85 14.50 2.17
N ASP A 41 -8.07 14.55 1.64
CA ASP A 41 -9.16 13.69 2.11
C ASP A 41 -8.91 12.24 1.66
N GLU A 42 -8.37 12.06 0.46
CA GLU A 42 -7.90 10.76 0.00
C GLU A 42 -6.76 10.22 0.87
N VAL A 43 -5.77 11.05 1.19
CA VAL A 43 -4.65 10.64 2.06
C VAL A 43 -5.16 10.22 3.44
N CYS A 44 -6.01 11.03 4.07
CA CYS A 44 -6.62 10.72 5.37
C CYS A 44 -7.42 9.41 5.31
N ARG A 45 -8.22 9.21 4.26
CA ARG A 45 -8.99 7.98 4.07
C ARG A 45 -8.08 6.75 3.96
N ARG A 46 -7.06 6.80 3.11
CA ARG A 46 -6.11 5.67 2.89
C ARG A 46 -5.32 5.33 4.15
N LEU A 47 -4.88 6.34 4.91
CA LEU A 47 -4.17 6.14 6.18
C LEU A 47 -5.10 5.55 7.25
N GLY A 48 -6.34 6.01 7.33
CA GLY A 48 -7.37 5.45 8.21
C GLY A 48 -7.61 3.97 7.94
N LEU A 49 -7.80 3.60 6.67
CA LEU A 49 -7.98 2.20 6.26
C LEU A 49 -6.76 1.34 6.63
N THR A 50 -5.54 1.85 6.39
CA THR A 50 -4.31 1.14 6.76
C THR A 50 -4.20 0.93 8.27
N THR A 51 -4.56 1.94 9.06
CA THR A 51 -4.53 1.88 10.52
C THR A 51 -5.50 0.84 11.06
N GLU A 52 -6.74 0.84 10.55
CA GLU A 52 -7.74 -0.16 10.95
C GLU A 52 -7.35 -1.57 10.49
N ALA A 53 -6.82 -1.72 9.28
CA ALA A 53 -6.31 -3.01 8.80
C ALA A 53 -5.17 -3.54 9.68
N ALA A 54 -4.19 -2.71 10.03
CA ALA A 54 -3.09 -3.09 10.92
C ALA A 54 -3.60 -3.50 12.31
N ARG A 55 -4.56 -2.74 12.86
CA ARG A 55 -5.22 -3.07 14.13
C ARG A 55 -5.95 -4.42 14.05
N LEU A 56 -6.66 -4.70 12.97
CA LEU A 56 -7.33 -5.98 12.76
C LEU A 56 -6.32 -7.13 12.65
N LEU A 57 -5.23 -6.95 11.89
CA LEU A 57 -4.16 -7.94 11.77
C LEU A 57 -3.53 -8.27 13.13
N GLN A 58 -3.25 -7.25 13.96
CA GLN A 58 -2.70 -7.45 15.30
C GLN A 58 -3.67 -8.19 16.23
N LYS A 59 -4.97 -7.88 16.16
CA LYS A 59 -5.97 -8.46 17.07
C LYS A 59 -6.49 -9.82 16.64
N LYS A 60 -6.64 -10.04 15.33
CA LYS A 60 -7.34 -11.21 14.75
C LYS A 60 -6.42 -12.08 13.90
N GLY A 61 -5.18 -11.66 13.68
CA GLY A 61 -4.26 -12.34 12.77
C GLY A 61 -4.56 -12.05 11.30
N ALA A 62 -3.88 -12.79 10.41
CA ALA A 62 -4.10 -12.68 8.97
C ALA A 62 -5.53 -13.12 8.62
N ALA A 63 -6.23 -12.30 7.85
CA ALA A 63 -7.54 -12.66 7.33
C ALA A 63 -7.39 -13.82 6.31
N PRO A 64 -8.40 -14.72 6.20
CA PRO A 64 -8.36 -15.88 5.32
C PRO A 64 -8.61 -15.51 3.85
N PHE A 65 -8.03 -14.41 3.40
CA PHE A 65 -8.06 -13.98 2.00
C PHE A 65 -6.99 -14.68 1.16
N GLY A 66 -6.36 -15.74 1.66
CA GLY A 66 -5.43 -16.56 0.89
C GLY A 66 -6.20 -17.49 -0.05
N GLY A 67 -6.37 -17.06 -1.30
CA GLY A 67 -6.81 -17.89 -2.41
C GLY A 67 -5.66 -18.03 -3.41
N ALA A 68 -5.49 -19.26 -3.91
CA ALA A 68 -4.49 -19.68 -4.89
C ALA A 68 -4.35 -18.77 -6.13
#